data_AF-A0A6A6XSQ2-F1
#
_entry.id   AF-A0A6A6XSQ2-F1
#
_cell.length_a   1.000
_cell.length_b   1.000
_cell.length_c   1.000
_cell.angle_alpha   90.00
_cell.angle_beta   90.00
_cell.angle_gamma   90.00
#
_symmetry.space_group_name_H-M   'P 1'
#
loop_
_entity.id
_entity.type
_entity.pdbx_description
1 polymer ?
#
loop_
_entity_poly.entity_id
_entity_poly.type
_entity_poly.pdbx_seq_one_letter_code
_entity_poly.pdbx_strand_id
1 'polypeptide(L)'
;MHPVFYLVAEIAITVLVVGFVPPKSVLLPLSLVPIIFCLFQHQWTKMAMRLAFELMVTSSLRFIGTSYQVRNVPAVIATERTYYIQRTFSIIVLSYIVLDFINSSKDVDIASKYLNINKILLLSRLNEVTVEELLIRSFTSGIYYTLAVLAVSTGVSSPSGPPFYGSPCEAYTLRGFWNIFWHQTNEKKFTTISHYLVHDDFTIRRGTTIARCLRILAAFMSSGIMHMLVDLASGIEFGSSGAMKFFNTQALVLIIEDAVIRAYQRLPRVMRLSKVAENGIGFSWVSLFLAWSVPTYVYPMMWRSNQGLNDSTIPFTLFSSNAERINAVS
;
A
#
# COMPACT_ATOMS: atom_id res chain seq x y z
N MET A 1 0.37 25.57 -6.55
CA MET A 1 -0.27 24.53 -7.37
C MET A 1 -1.26 23.78 -6.50
N HIS A 2 -2.46 23.52 -7.03
CA HIS A 2 -3.54 22.83 -6.33
C HIS A 2 -3.14 21.36 -6.06
N PRO A 3 -3.36 20.80 -4.84
CA PRO A 3 -2.99 19.40 -4.52
C PRO A 3 -3.65 18.35 -5.42
N VAL A 4 -4.79 18.68 -6.03
CA VAL A 4 -5.44 17.83 -7.05
C VAL A 4 -4.58 17.68 -8.32
N PHE A 5 -3.85 18.72 -8.75
CA PHE A 5 -2.92 18.58 -9.88
C PHE A 5 -1.75 17.65 -9.54
N TYR A 6 -1.30 17.65 -8.28
CA TYR A 6 -0.29 16.68 -7.80
C TYR A 6 -0.84 15.26 -7.79
N LEU A 7 -2.08 15.06 -7.34
CA LEU A 7 -2.73 13.74 -7.39
C LEU A 7 -2.83 13.24 -8.84
N VAL A 8 -3.26 14.10 -9.77
CA VAL A 8 -3.37 13.75 -11.20
C VAL A 8 -2.00 13.45 -11.81
N ALA A 9 -0.97 14.25 -11.52
CA ALA A 9 0.39 14.02 -12.01
C ALA A 9 1.00 12.74 -11.42
N GLU A 10 0.77 12.47 -10.14
CA GLU A 10 1.23 11.25 -9.47
C GLU A 10 0.50 10.00 -9.99
N ILE A 11 -0.83 10.09 -10.18
CA ILE A 11 -1.62 9.05 -10.85
C ILE A 11 -1.06 8.80 -12.24
N ALA A 12 -0.80 9.85 -13.02
CA ALA A 12 -0.22 9.73 -14.34
C ALA A 12 1.15 9.04 -14.26
N ILE A 13 2.07 9.49 -13.42
CA ILE A 13 3.40 8.88 -13.25
C ILE A 13 3.28 7.43 -12.78
N THR A 14 2.44 7.12 -11.80
CA THR A 14 2.27 5.77 -11.27
C THR A 14 1.64 4.85 -12.32
N VAL A 15 0.61 5.30 -13.03
CA VAL A 15 -0.03 4.56 -14.14
C VAL A 15 0.94 4.37 -15.31
N LEU A 16 1.84 5.32 -15.58
CA LEU A 16 2.81 5.22 -16.68
C LEU A 16 4.04 4.36 -16.31
N VAL A 17 4.46 4.39 -15.04
CA VAL A 17 5.60 3.61 -14.53
C VAL A 17 5.20 2.16 -14.20
N VAL A 18 3.99 1.94 -13.69
CA VAL A 18 3.47 0.62 -13.28
C VAL A 18 2.57 -0.02 -14.33
N GLY A 19 1.87 0.78 -15.14
CA GLY A 19 0.84 0.30 -16.07
C GLY A 19 1.38 -0.16 -17.42
N PHE A 20 1.78 0.73 -18.34
CA PHE A 20 1.91 0.32 -19.74
C PHE A 20 2.86 1.20 -20.56
N VAL A 21 4.17 1.05 -20.38
CA VAL A 21 5.11 1.50 -21.43
C VAL A 21 6.21 0.45 -21.63
N PRO A 22 6.18 -0.35 -22.73
CA PRO A 22 7.37 -1.02 -23.20
C PRO A 22 8.50 0.02 -23.32
N PRO A 23 9.75 -0.28 -22.96
CA PRO A 23 10.85 0.71 -22.87
C PRO A 23 11.15 1.49 -24.16
N LYS A 24 10.46 1.18 -25.27
CA LYS A 24 10.56 1.81 -26.59
C LYS A 24 9.30 2.59 -27.04
N SER A 25 8.26 2.74 -26.21
CA SER A 25 7.00 3.38 -26.63
C SER A 25 7.07 4.92 -26.61
N VAL A 26 6.54 5.53 -27.68
CA VAL A 26 6.52 6.98 -27.94
C VAL A 26 5.51 7.73 -27.05
N LEU A 27 4.70 7.02 -26.24
CA LEU A 27 3.69 7.61 -25.36
C LEU A 27 4.28 8.21 -24.08
N LEU A 28 5.46 7.77 -23.65
CA LEU A 28 6.16 8.29 -22.48
C LEU A 28 6.51 9.80 -22.63
N PRO A 29 7.11 10.27 -23.73
CA PRO A 29 7.34 11.71 -23.92
C PRO A 29 6.05 12.53 -24.11
N LEU A 30 4.96 11.95 -24.62
CA LEU A 30 3.68 12.65 -24.80
C LEU A 30 2.95 12.93 -23.47
N SER A 31 3.10 12.06 -22.48
CA SER A 31 2.58 12.28 -21.12
C SER A 31 3.29 13.41 -20.34
N LEU A 32 4.46 13.85 -20.81
CA LEU A 32 5.18 15.00 -20.26
C LEU A 32 4.65 16.33 -20.83
N VAL A 33 3.83 16.31 -21.87
CA VAL A 33 3.30 17.53 -22.53
C VAL A 33 2.45 18.40 -21.59
N PRO A 34 1.55 17.86 -20.74
CA PRO A 34 0.83 18.68 -19.76
C PRO A 34 1.76 19.27 -18.69
N ILE A 35 2.81 18.53 -18.31
CA ILE A 35 3.85 19.00 -17.39
C ILE A 35 4.61 20.15 -18.07
N ILE A 36 5.02 20.00 -19.33
CA ILE A 36 5.71 21.01 -20.13
C ILE A 36 4.83 22.24 -20.40
N PHE A 37 3.53 22.08 -20.61
CA PHE A 37 2.60 23.21 -20.79
C PHE A 37 2.47 24.05 -19.50
N CYS A 38 2.48 23.41 -18.33
CA CYS A 38 2.58 24.10 -17.04
C CYS A 38 3.95 24.81 -16.85
N LEU A 39 5.02 24.34 -17.49
CA LEU A 39 6.36 24.95 -17.46
C LEU A 39 6.47 26.23 -18.32
N PHE A 40 5.61 26.43 -19.32
CA PHE A 40 5.73 27.60 -20.21
C PHE A 40 5.11 28.90 -19.68
N GLN A 41 4.38 28.88 -18.55
CA GLN A 41 3.64 30.05 -18.06
C GLN A 41 4.34 30.90 -16.97
N HIS A 42 5.53 30.53 -16.45
CA HIS A 42 6.12 31.27 -15.31
C HIS A 42 7.66 31.39 -15.25
N GLN A 43 8.12 32.46 -14.58
CA GLN A 43 9.50 32.93 -14.49
C GLN A 43 10.54 31.86 -14.07
N TRP A 44 11.58 31.72 -14.88
CA TRP A 44 12.55 30.61 -14.91
C TRP A 44 13.32 30.32 -13.60
N THR A 45 13.69 31.32 -12.79
CA THR A 45 14.45 31.11 -11.54
C THR A 45 13.58 30.59 -10.39
N LYS A 46 12.33 31.05 -10.30
CA LYS A 46 11.33 30.45 -9.39
C LYS A 46 10.90 29.07 -9.88
N MET A 47 10.96 28.85 -11.19
CA MET A 47 10.58 27.58 -11.80
C MET A 47 11.61 26.47 -11.56
N ALA A 48 12.92 26.73 -11.64
CA ALA A 48 13.92 25.72 -11.31
C ALA A 48 13.79 25.24 -9.85
N MET A 49 13.55 26.16 -8.91
CA MET A 49 13.25 25.81 -7.51
C MET A 49 11.92 25.07 -7.36
N ARG A 50 10.89 25.43 -8.12
CA ARG A 50 9.58 24.72 -8.12
C ARG A 50 9.68 23.33 -8.73
N LEU A 51 10.38 23.17 -9.85
CA LEU A 51 10.70 21.89 -10.47
C LEU A 51 11.51 21.02 -9.53
N ALA A 52 12.57 21.55 -8.91
CA ALA A 52 13.35 20.80 -7.93
C ALA A 52 12.48 20.36 -6.73
N PHE A 53 11.59 21.24 -6.26
CA PHE A 53 10.64 20.92 -5.20
C PHE A 53 9.59 19.89 -5.65
N GLU A 54 9.06 19.99 -6.87
CA GLU A 54 8.09 19.07 -7.45
C GLU A 54 8.69 17.70 -7.71
N LEU A 55 9.89 17.66 -8.28
CA LEU A 55 10.67 16.43 -8.47
C LEU A 55 11.00 15.80 -7.12
N MET A 56 11.39 16.61 -6.13
CA MET A 56 11.58 16.13 -4.75
C MET A 56 10.26 15.57 -4.19
N VAL A 57 9.12 16.21 -4.42
CA VAL A 57 7.81 15.77 -3.90
C VAL A 57 7.33 14.48 -4.55
N THR A 58 7.55 14.28 -5.84
CA THR A 58 7.17 13.06 -6.56
C THR A 58 8.14 11.91 -6.30
N SER A 59 9.45 12.18 -6.26
CA SER A 59 10.48 11.17 -6.03
C SER A 59 10.74 10.83 -4.55
N SER A 60 10.42 11.74 -3.61
CA SER A 60 10.59 11.49 -2.17
C SER A 60 9.35 10.87 -1.57
N LEU A 61 9.39 9.55 -1.41
CA LEU A 61 8.30 8.77 -0.85
C LEU A 61 7.97 9.16 0.62
N ARG A 62 8.97 9.53 1.42
CA ARG A 62 8.80 9.79 2.87
C ARG A 62 9.39 11.11 3.37
N PHE A 63 9.98 11.92 2.47
CA PHE A 63 10.56 13.22 2.80
C PHE A 63 11.57 13.21 3.96
N ILE A 64 12.32 12.11 4.10
CA ILE A 64 13.25 11.85 5.21
C ILE A 64 14.30 12.97 5.28
N GLY A 65 14.54 13.49 6.48
CA GLY A 65 15.53 14.55 6.72
C GLY A 65 15.07 15.96 6.32
N THR A 66 13.81 16.15 5.92
CA THR A 66 13.25 17.46 5.56
C THR A 66 12.18 17.92 6.55
N SER A 67 11.80 19.21 6.49
CA SER A 67 10.66 19.74 7.26
C SER A 67 9.30 19.12 6.89
N TYR A 68 9.23 18.39 5.77
CA TYR A 68 8.02 17.75 5.28
C TYR A 68 7.93 16.25 5.61
N GLN A 69 8.91 15.70 6.36
CA GLN A 69 8.98 14.29 6.73
C GLN A 69 7.64 13.76 7.26
N VAL A 70 7.28 12.56 6.82
CA VAL A 70 6.09 11.84 7.30
C VAL A 70 6.20 11.57 8.81
N ARG A 71 5.06 11.45 9.49
CA ARG A 71 5.04 11.17 10.93
C ARG A 71 5.37 9.71 11.19
N ASN A 72 5.90 9.41 12.37
CA ASN A 72 6.21 8.04 12.83
C ASN A 72 7.21 7.29 11.94
N VAL A 73 8.14 8.00 11.31
CA VAL A 73 9.27 7.37 10.63
C VAL A 73 10.12 6.63 11.67
N PRO A 74 10.41 5.33 11.49
CA PRO A 74 11.24 4.58 12.42
C PRO A 74 12.65 5.16 12.52
N ALA A 75 13.33 4.94 13.65
CA ALA A 75 14.71 5.38 13.81
C ALA A 75 15.66 4.66 12.83
N VAL A 76 16.74 5.33 12.45
CA VAL A 76 17.81 4.76 11.62
C VAL A 76 18.65 3.81 12.49
N ILE A 77 18.92 2.60 12.01
CA ILE A 77 19.49 1.50 12.82
C ILE A 77 21.02 1.36 12.68
N ALA A 78 21.60 1.75 11.53
CA ALA A 78 23.05 1.66 11.27
C ALA A 78 23.48 2.70 10.22
N THR A 79 24.77 3.06 10.18
CA THR A 79 25.29 4.23 9.44
C THR A 79 26.22 3.90 8.25
N GLU A 80 26.61 2.63 8.06
CA GLU A 80 27.61 2.26 7.06
C GLU A 80 27.06 1.90 5.67
N ARG A 81 27.39 2.72 4.67
CA ARG A 81 26.94 2.57 3.27
C ARG A 81 27.22 1.20 2.64
N THR A 82 28.34 0.55 2.94
CA THR A 82 28.70 -0.75 2.32
C THR A 82 27.77 -1.87 2.76
N TYR A 83 27.45 -1.92 4.05
CA TYR A 83 26.45 -2.82 4.60
C TYR A 83 25.07 -2.59 3.94
N TYR A 84 24.76 -1.36 3.50
CA TYR A 84 23.50 -1.05 2.80
C TYR A 84 23.36 -1.78 1.51
N ILE A 85 24.40 -1.65 0.69
CA ILE A 85 24.35 -2.08 -0.69
C ILE A 85 24.30 -3.60 -0.68
N GLN A 86 25.17 -4.25 0.11
CA GLN A 86 25.19 -5.71 0.25
C GLN A 86 23.85 -6.24 0.74
N ARG A 87 23.28 -5.64 1.80
CA ARG A 87 22.03 -6.11 2.37
C ARG A 87 20.82 -5.82 1.50
N THR A 88 20.74 -4.63 0.90
CA THR A 88 19.65 -4.27 -0.03
C THR A 88 19.68 -5.19 -1.24
N PHE A 89 20.87 -5.49 -1.76
CA PHE A 89 21.04 -6.47 -2.82
C PHE A 89 20.55 -7.86 -2.38
N SER A 90 20.95 -8.34 -1.20
CA SER A 90 20.47 -9.63 -0.65
C SER A 90 18.95 -9.66 -0.48
N ILE A 91 18.32 -8.55 -0.11
CA ILE A 91 16.86 -8.45 0.01
C ILE A 91 16.19 -8.51 -1.35
N ILE A 92 16.71 -7.78 -2.34
CA ILE A 92 16.17 -7.79 -3.69
C ILE A 92 16.25 -9.22 -4.23
N VAL A 93 17.39 -9.88 -4.08
CA VAL A 93 17.59 -11.27 -4.50
C VAL A 93 16.65 -12.22 -3.74
N LEU A 94 16.57 -12.12 -2.41
CA LEU A 94 15.70 -12.98 -1.60
C LEU A 94 14.22 -12.73 -1.91
N SER A 95 13.80 -11.48 -2.04
CA SER A 95 12.42 -11.11 -2.39
C SER A 95 12.08 -11.62 -3.79
N TYR A 96 13.03 -11.53 -4.73
CA TYR A 96 12.89 -12.10 -6.06
C TYR A 96 12.70 -13.60 -6.01
N ILE A 97 13.56 -14.33 -5.29
CA ILE A 97 13.48 -15.79 -5.14
C ILE A 97 12.16 -16.19 -4.49
N VAL A 98 11.72 -15.48 -3.45
CA VAL A 98 10.44 -15.76 -2.79
C VAL A 98 9.26 -15.47 -3.73
N LEU A 99 9.27 -14.35 -4.44
CA LEU A 99 8.24 -14.01 -5.43
C LEU A 99 8.19 -15.01 -6.58
N ASP A 100 9.36 -15.44 -7.06
CA ASP A 100 9.50 -16.43 -8.12
C ASP A 100 9.06 -17.82 -7.65
N PHE A 101 9.42 -18.23 -6.43
CA PHE A 101 8.93 -19.48 -5.83
C PHE A 101 7.41 -19.45 -5.64
N ILE A 102 6.84 -18.34 -5.17
CA ILE A 102 5.38 -18.18 -5.05
C ILE A 102 4.73 -18.24 -6.43
N ASN A 103 5.31 -17.55 -7.43
CA ASN A 103 4.80 -17.55 -8.80
C ASN A 103 4.91 -18.92 -9.47
N SER A 104 5.99 -19.67 -9.24
CA SER A 104 6.20 -21.00 -9.80
C SER A 104 5.40 -22.08 -9.09
N SER A 105 5.03 -21.85 -7.82
CA SER A 105 4.16 -22.72 -7.03
C SER A 105 2.68 -22.38 -7.19
N LYS A 106 2.32 -21.52 -8.15
CA LYS A 106 0.92 -21.23 -8.49
C LYS A 106 0.27 -22.47 -9.08
N ASP A 107 -0.38 -23.22 -8.22
CA ASP A 107 -1.33 -24.22 -8.65
C ASP A 107 -2.63 -23.52 -9.05
N VAL A 108 -2.92 -23.55 -10.36
CA VAL A 108 -4.13 -22.97 -10.95
C VAL A 108 -5.40 -23.60 -10.36
N ASP A 109 -5.34 -24.87 -9.94
CA ASP A 109 -6.47 -25.56 -9.33
C ASP A 109 -6.73 -25.07 -7.91
N ILE A 110 -5.67 -24.85 -7.11
CA ILE A 110 -5.80 -24.26 -5.76
C ILE A 110 -6.27 -22.80 -5.87
N ALA A 111 -5.66 -22.03 -6.76
CA ALA A 111 -6.04 -20.64 -7.01
C ALA A 111 -7.51 -20.53 -7.46
N SER A 112 -7.94 -21.36 -8.40
CA SER A 112 -9.29 -21.32 -8.92
C SER A 112 -10.34 -21.71 -7.87
N LYS A 113 -9.99 -22.64 -6.97
CA LYS A 113 -10.83 -23.15 -5.89
C LYS A 113 -10.97 -22.17 -4.72
N TYR A 114 -9.88 -21.52 -4.29
CA TYR A 114 -9.85 -20.73 -3.04
C TYR A 114 -9.70 -19.21 -3.24
N LEU A 115 -9.16 -18.74 -4.37
CA LEU A 115 -8.89 -17.33 -4.65
C LEU A 115 -9.84 -16.74 -5.71
N ASN A 116 -11.06 -17.26 -5.77
CA ASN A 116 -12.10 -16.82 -6.71
C ASN A 116 -12.83 -15.56 -6.21
N ILE A 117 -13.27 -14.70 -7.13
CA ILE A 117 -14.09 -13.51 -6.84
C ILE A 117 -15.36 -13.86 -6.03
N ASN A 118 -15.98 -15.01 -6.30
CA ASN A 118 -17.16 -15.52 -5.56
C ASN A 118 -16.88 -15.82 -4.09
N LYS A 119 -15.60 -15.99 -3.72
CA LYS A 119 -15.15 -16.26 -2.35
C LYS A 119 -14.89 -14.97 -1.58
N ILE A 120 -14.92 -13.79 -2.21
CA ILE A 120 -14.65 -12.50 -1.53
C ILE A 120 -15.60 -12.30 -0.33
N LEU A 121 -16.91 -12.53 -0.52
CA LEU A 121 -17.94 -12.27 0.49
C LEU A 121 -18.03 -13.40 1.53
N LEU A 122 -17.15 -13.38 2.52
CA LEU A 122 -17.09 -14.38 3.60
C LEU A 122 -18.41 -14.47 4.40
N LEU A 123 -18.94 -13.31 4.79
CA LEU A 123 -20.09 -13.23 5.72
C LEU A 123 -21.41 -13.68 5.10
N SER A 124 -21.54 -13.64 3.77
CA SER A 124 -22.74 -14.11 3.09
C SER A 124 -22.72 -15.62 2.81
N ARG A 125 -21.62 -16.31 3.15
CA ARG A 125 -21.39 -17.72 2.83
C ARG A 125 -20.85 -18.51 4.02
N LEU A 126 -21.14 -18.08 5.25
CA LEU A 126 -20.57 -18.68 6.47
C LEU A 126 -20.79 -20.21 6.58
N ASN A 127 -21.88 -20.71 5.99
CA ASN A 127 -22.20 -22.14 5.89
C ASN A 127 -21.33 -22.93 4.90
N GLU A 128 -20.63 -22.26 3.98
CA GLU A 128 -19.80 -22.85 2.93
C GLU A 128 -18.30 -22.62 3.15
N VAL A 129 -17.92 -21.85 4.18
CA VAL A 129 -16.53 -21.52 4.49
C VAL A 129 -15.85 -22.70 5.17
N THR A 130 -14.78 -23.20 4.56
CA THR A 130 -13.97 -24.28 5.14
C THR A 130 -12.78 -23.72 5.94
N VAL A 131 -12.23 -24.54 6.85
CA VAL A 131 -11.00 -24.21 7.59
C VAL A 131 -9.83 -23.98 6.63
N GLU A 132 -9.73 -24.78 5.57
CA GLU A 132 -8.71 -24.64 4.54
C GLU A 132 -8.82 -23.29 3.81
N GLU A 133 -10.04 -22.85 3.48
CA GLU A 133 -10.27 -21.52 2.91
C GLU A 133 -9.82 -20.41 3.87
N LEU A 134 -10.13 -20.53 5.16
CA LEU A 134 -9.69 -19.57 6.17
C LEU A 134 -8.16 -19.52 6.32
N LEU A 135 -7.47 -20.67 6.22
CA LEU A 135 -6.02 -20.75 6.25
C LEU A 135 -5.39 -20.11 5.02
N ILE A 136 -5.90 -20.40 3.82
CA ILE A 136 -5.41 -19.80 2.56
C ILE A 136 -5.67 -18.29 2.53
N ARG A 137 -6.84 -17.83 3.01
CA ARG A 137 -7.16 -16.40 3.17
C ARG A 137 -6.21 -15.71 4.13
N SER A 138 -5.95 -16.35 5.27
CA SER A 138 -5.04 -15.85 6.29
C SER A 138 -3.60 -15.86 5.81
N PHE A 139 -3.21 -16.82 4.96
CA PHE A 139 -1.88 -16.88 4.37
C PHE A 139 -1.69 -15.91 3.21
N THR A 140 -2.69 -15.67 2.36
CA THR A 140 -2.61 -14.68 1.27
C THR A 140 -2.64 -13.25 1.81
N SER A 141 -3.52 -12.97 2.78
CA SER A 141 -3.46 -11.72 3.56
C SER A 141 -2.14 -11.68 4.35
N GLY A 142 -1.78 -12.82 4.93
CA GLY A 142 -0.58 -13.09 5.72
C GLY A 142 0.73 -12.96 4.97
N ILE A 143 0.81 -13.15 3.66
CA ILE A 143 2.05 -12.98 2.89
C ILE A 143 2.48 -11.51 2.97
N TYR A 144 1.54 -10.57 2.95
CA TYR A 144 1.83 -9.16 3.20
C TYR A 144 2.30 -8.91 4.65
N TYR A 145 1.67 -9.55 5.65
CA TYR A 145 2.09 -9.43 7.06
C TYR A 145 3.41 -10.13 7.35
N THR A 146 3.65 -11.32 6.82
CA THR A 146 4.80 -12.19 7.03
C THR A 146 6.00 -11.63 6.30
N LEU A 147 5.86 -11.11 5.08
CA LEU A 147 6.97 -10.41 4.42
C LEU A 147 7.33 -9.11 5.14
N ALA A 148 6.33 -8.34 5.62
CA ALA A 148 6.57 -7.12 6.39
C ALA A 148 7.15 -7.41 7.80
N VAL A 149 6.62 -8.41 8.51
CA VAL A 149 7.09 -8.87 9.82
C VAL A 149 8.46 -9.51 9.70
N LEU A 150 8.74 -10.36 8.71
CA LEU A 150 10.07 -10.91 8.50
C LEU A 150 11.06 -9.80 8.14
N ALA A 151 10.71 -8.86 7.26
CA ALA A 151 11.57 -7.72 6.91
C ALA A 151 11.92 -6.84 8.13
N VAL A 152 11.00 -6.69 9.09
CA VAL A 152 11.23 -5.93 10.33
C VAL A 152 11.95 -6.76 11.39
N SER A 153 11.51 -8.00 11.64
CA SER A 153 12.03 -8.92 12.67
C SER A 153 13.49 -9.31 12.43
N THR A 154 13.89 -9.46 11.17
CA THR A 154 15.26 -9.81 10.79
C THR A 154 16.18 -8.59 10.77
N GLY A 155 15.68 -7.40 11.12
CA GLY A 155 16.45 -6.16 11.05
C GLY A 155 16.99 -5.97 9.64
N VAL A 156 16.14 -6.16 8.63
CA VAL A 156 16.49 -6.24 7.20
C VAL A 156 16.26 -4.91 6.45
N SER A 157 15.96 -3.81 7.12
CA SER A 157 16.09 -2.43 6.55
C SER A 157 17.09 -1.48 7.26
N SER A 158 17.88 -0.70 6.49
CA SER A 158 18.93 0.30 6.86
C SER A 158 20.41 -0.15 6.76
N PRO A 159 21.27 0.71 6.16
CA PRO A 159 22.11 1.68 6.86
C PRO A 159 22.31 3.06 6.17
N SER A 160 21.37 3.56 5.36
CA SER A 160 21.33 5.00 5.00
C SER A 160 19.95 5.64 5.08
N GLY A 161 18.94 4.90 5.54
CA GLY A 161 17.59 5.41 5.70
C GLY A 161 16.72 4.54 6.60
N PRO A 162 15.66 5.12 7.19
CA PRO A 162 14.78 4.44 8.13
C PRO A 162 14.03 3.26 7.48
N PRO A 163 13.76 2.19 8.26
CA PRO A 163 12.97 1.02 7.85
C PRO A 163 11.74 1.32 7.01
N PHE A 164 11.46 0.51 5.98
CA PHE A 164 10.31 0.72 5.08
C PHE A 164 8.97 0.53 5.79
N TYR A 165 8.90 -0.47 6.68
CA TYR A 165 7.81 -0.72 7.60
C TYR A 165 8.21 -0.30 9.03
N GLY A 166 7.22 0.09 9.84
CA GLY A 166 7.42 0.32 11.27
C GLY A 166 7.39 -0.97 12.10
N SER A 167 7.38 -0.82 13.42
CA SER A 167 7.36 -1.97 14.32
C SER A 167 6.04 -2.75 14.20
N PRO A 168 6.07 -4.09 14.00
CA PRO A 168 4.87 -4.92 14.01
C PRO A 168 4.20 -4.94 15.39
N CYS A 169 4.96 -4.66 16.46
CA CYS A 169 4.43 -4.57 17.82
C CYS A 169 3.40 -3.44 17.99
N GLU A 170 3.33 -2.49 17.05
CA GLU A 170 2.34 -1.39 17.05
C GLU A 170 1.08 -1.70 16.24
N ALA A 171 1.00 -2.86 15.59
CA ALA A 171 -0.12 -3.25 14.73
C ALA A 171 -1.32 -3.87 15.50
N TYR A 172 -1.54 -3.48 16.75
CA TYR A 172 -2.68 -3.92 17.58
C TYR A 172 -3.90 -2.99 17.49
N THR A 173 -3.83 -1.94 16.65
CA THR A 173 -4.99 -1.10 16.25
C THR A 173 -4.87 -0.82 14.76
N LEU A 174 -5.98 -0.57 14.05
CA LEU A 174 -5.93 -0.14 12.65
C LEU A 174 -5.18 1.18 12.49
N ARG A 175 -5.31 2.09 13.46
CA ARG A 175 -4.52 3.33 13.47
C ARG A 175 -3.02 3.07 13.53
N GLY A 176 -2.57 2.17 14.40
CA GLY A 176 -1.17 1.78 14.53
C GLY A 176 -0.68 1.00 13.30
N PHE A 177 -1.51 0.11 12.77
CA PHE A 177 -1.25 -0.59 11.52
C PHE A 177 -0.99 0.39 10.37
N TRP A 178 -1.90 1.33 10.08
CA TRP A 178 -1.76 2.22 8.92
C TRP A 178 -0.77 3.38 9.11
N ASN A 179 -0.61 3.92 10.33
CA ASN A 179 0.25 5.11 10.56
C ASN A 179 1.66 4.78 11.08
N ILE A 180 1.93 3.54 11.47
CA ILE A 180 3.23 3.14 12.02
C ILE A 180 3.77 1.95 11.25
N PHE A 181 3.07 0.81 11.31
CA PHE A 181 3.58 -0.44 10.76
C PHE A 181 3.63 -0.46 9.23
N TRP A 182 2.49 -0.21 8.58
CA TRP A 182 2.35 -0.24 7.12
C TRP A 182 3.18 0.86 6.45
N HIS A 183 3.55 0.63 5.18
CA HIS A 183 4.45 1.52 4.46
C HIS A 183 3.90 2.96 4.39
N GLN A 184 4.73 3.94 4.75
CA GLN A 184 4.34 5.36 4.81
C GLN A 184 4.61 6.12 3.50
N THR A 185 4.97 5.39 2.44
CA THR A 185 5.34 5.87 1.09
C THR A 185 4.36 6.88 0.48
N ASN A 186 3.06 6.74 0.76
CA ASN A 186 2.03 7.63 0.22
C ASN A 186 1.34 8.47 1.31
N GLU A 187 1.79 8.38 2.56
CA GLU A 187 1.16 9.07 3.70
C GLU A 187 1.14 10.57 3.49
N LYS A 188 2.28 11.18 3.11
CA LYS A 188 2.34 12.63 2.92
C LYS A 188 1.40 13.11 1.83
N LYS A 189 1.33 12.36 0.73
CA LYS A 189 0.53 12.68 -0.46
C LYS A 189 -0.94 12.73 -0.08
N PHE A 190 -1.46 11.65 0.50
CA PHE A 190 -2.88 11.57 0.87
C PHE A 190 -3.24 12.46 2.07
N THR A 191 -2.32 12.68 3.02
CA THR A 191 -2.58 13.61 4.13
C THR A 191 -2.60 15.06 3.68
N THR A 192 -1.80 15.43 2.68
CA THR A 192 -1.83 16.79 2.10
C THR A 192 -3.12 17.01 1.32
N ILE A 193 -3.53 16.06 0.48
CA ILE A 193 -4.79 16.12 -0.27
C ILE A 193 -5.98 16.22 0.69
N SER A 194 -6.05 15.35 1.70
CA SER A 194 -7.14 15.36 2.68
C SER A 194 -7.14 16.61 3.55
N HIS A 195 -5.98 17.18 3.88
CA HIS A 195 -5.90 18.43 4.63
C HIS A 195 -6.49 19.58 3.81
N TYR A 196 -6.09 19.69 2.54
CA TYR A 196 -6.57 20.72 1.62
C TYR A 196 -8.08 20.61 1.39
N LEU A 197 -8.58 19.43 1.00
CA LEU A 197 -10.00 19.22 0.76
C LEU A 197 -10.84 19.62 1.98
N VAL A 198 -10.46 19.20 3.19
CA VAL A 198 -11.27 19.41 4.39
C VAL A 198 -11.19 20.85 4.91
N HIS A 199 -10.02 21.48 4.86
CA HIS A 199 -9.80 22.77 5.50
C HIS A 199 -9.87 23.95 4.56
N ASP A 200 -9.45 23.79 3.31
CA ASP A 200 -9.39 24.87 2.34
C ASP A 200 -10.66 24.85 1.46
N ASP A 201 -11.06 23.69 0.92
CA ASP A 201 -12.27 23.61 0.06
C ASP A 201 -13.56 23.60 0.89
N PHE A 202 -13.65 22.70 1.88
CA PHE A 202 -14.85 22.60 2.73
C PHE A 202 -14.84 23.56 3.94
N THR A 203 -13.75 24.30 4.15
CA THR A 203 -13.62 25.29 5.25
C THR A 203 -13.89 24.74 6.65
N ILE A 204 -13.72 23.43 6.87
CA ILE A 204 -14.04 22.80 8.15
C ILE A 204 -12.98 23.18 9.19
N ARG A 205 -13.43 23.68 10.34
CA ARG A 205 -12.56 24.10 11.44
C ARG A 205 -11.65 22.98 11.94
N ARG A 206 -10.35 23.28 12.03
CA ARG A 206 -9.30 22.39 12.56
C ARG A 206 -9.56 22.03 14.04
N GLY A 207 -9.08 20.86 14.43
CA GLY A 207 -9.19 20.36 15.82
C GLY A 207 -10.55 19.74 16.18
N THR A 208 -11.56 19.84 15.31
CA THR A 208 -12.86 19.20 15.54
C THR A 208 -12.81 17.70 15.23
N THR A 209 -13.69 16.92 15.87
CA THR A 209 -13.82 15.49 15.57
C THR A 209 -14.28 15.26 14.13
N ILE A 210 -15.20 16.11 13.64
CA ILE A 210 -15.69 16.05 12.25
C ILE A 210 -14.54 16.24 11.27
N ALA A 211 -13.69 17.27 11.46
CA ALA A 211 -12.52 17.46 10.61
C ALA A 211 -11.58 16.25 10.62
N ARG A 212 -11.39 15.60 11.77
CA ARG A 212 -10.56 14.39 11.87
C ARG A 212 -11.16 13.25 11.04
N CYS A 213 -12.46 12.99 11.17
CA CYS A 213 -13.15 11.93 10.43
C CYS A 213 -13.12 12.19 8.92
N LEU A 214 -13.45 13.41 8.49
CA LEU A 214 -13.43 13.80 7.08
C LEU A 214 -12.03 13.68 6.47
N ARG A 215 -10.98 14.05 7.21
CA ARG A 215 -9.60 13.87 6.74
C ARG A 215 -9.25 12.40 6.53
N ILE A 216 -9.65 11.53 7.46
CA ILE A 216 -9.42 10.08 7.33
C ILE A 216 -10.14 9.56 6.08
N LEU A 217 -11.42 9.89 5.93
CA LEU A 217 -12.21 9.50 4.75
C LEU A 217 -11.57 10.00 3.46
N ALA A 218 -11.21 11.29 3.37
CA ALA A 218 -10.60 11.87 2.19
C ALA A 218 -9.23 11.24 1.86
N ALA A 219 -8.40 10.94 2.86
CA ALA A 219 -7.10 10.32 2.66
C ALA A 219 -7.22 8.90 2.10
N PHE A 220 -8.08 8.07 2.71
CA PHE A 220 -8.32 6.70 2.25
C PHE A 220 -9.06 6.66 0.91
N MET A 221 -9.99 7.58 0.66
CA MET A 221 -10.67 7.71 -0.63
C MET A 221 -9.67 8.06 -1.74
N SER A 222 -8.74 8.99 -1.48
CA SER A 222 -7.67 9.32 -2.42
C SER A 222 -6.77 8.12 -2.71
N SER A 223 -6.45 7.32 -1.68
CA SER A 223 -5.72 6.06 -1.83
C SER A 223 -6.51 5.05 -2.67
N GLY A 224 -7.82 4.91 -2.44
CA GLY A 224 -8.70 4.03 -3.20
C GLY A 224 -8.75 4.41 -4.68
N ILE A 225 -8.86 5.70 -4.99
CA ILE A 225 -8.86 6.20 -6.37
C ILE A 225 -7.54 5.86 -7.06
N MET A 226 -6.41 6.11 -6.40
CA MET A 226 -5.09 5.79 -6.96
C MET A 226 -4.96 4.30 -7.26
N HIS A 227 -5.30 3.41 -6.32
CA HIS A 227 -5.19 1.96 -6.53
C HIS A 227 -6.19 1.46 -7.60
N MET A 228 -7.41 1.99 -7.62
CA MET A 228 -8.37 1.67 -8.67
C MET A 228 -7.85 2.05 -10.05
N LEU A 229 -7.21 3.22 -10.20
CA LEU A 229 -6.65 3.65 -11.48
C LEU A 229 -5.44 2.79 -11.89
N VAL A 230 -4.64 2.32 -10.92
CA VAL A 230 -3.59 1.32 -11.17
C VAL A 230 -4.20 0.01 -11.65
N ASP A 231 -5.27 -0.48 -11.00
CA ASP A 231 -5.95 -1.72 -11.40
C ASP A 231 -6.52 -1.62 -12.82
N LEU A 232 -7.20 -0.51 -13.13
CA LEU A 232 -7.72 -0.21 -14.47
C LEU A 232 -6.60 -0.18 -15.50
N ALA A 233 -5.49 0.48 -15.15
CA ALA A 233 -4.31 0.52 -16.00
C ALA A 233 -3.76 -0.88 -16.24
N SER A 234 -3.74 -1.76 -15.23
CA SER A 234 -3.36 -3.18 -15.33
C SER A 234 -4.43 -4.08 -15.97
N GLY A 235 -5.50 -3.49 -16.52
CA GLY A 235 -6.55 -4.21 -17.27
C GLY A 235 -7.63 -4.88 -16.42
N ILE A 236 -7.67 -4.62 -15.10
CA ILE A 236 -8.77 -5.05 -14.22
C ILE A 236 -9.95 -4.10 -14.44
N GLU A 237 -11.16 -4.62 -14.67
CA GLU A 237 -12.34 -3.78 -14.87
C GLU A 237 -12.73 -2.98 -13.62
N PHE A 238 -13.34 -1.81 -13.81
CA PHE A 238 -13.78 -0.92 -12.73
C PHE A 238 -14.63 -1.62 -11.66
N GLY A 239 -15.61 -2.44 -12.09
CA GLY A 239 -16.50 -3.18 -11.20
C GLY A 239 -15.80 -4.28 -10.39
N SER A 240 -14.64 -4.74 -10.87
CA SER A 240 -13.90 -5.88 -10.32
C SER A 240 -12.69 -5.46 -9.47
N SER A 241 -12.21 -4.22 -9.57
CA SER A 241 -11.03 -3.72 -8.84
C SER A 241 -11.13 -3.91 -7.31
N GLY A 242 -12.29 -3.62 -6.72
CA GLY A 242 -12.48 -3.71 -5.27
C GLY A 242 -11.69 -2.68 -4.43
N ALA A 243 -10.78 -1.89 -5.03
CA ALA A 243 -9.93 -0.92 -4.34
C ALA A 243 -10.75 0.11 -3.54
N MET A 244 -11.71 0.78 -4.19
CA MET A 244 -12.57 1.77 -3.51
C MET A 244 -13.34 1.17 -2.34
N LYS A 245 -13.85 -0.06 -2.51
CA LYS A 245 -14.56 -0.78 -1.45
C LYS A 245 -13.64 -1.09 -0.28
N PHE A 246 -12.43 -1.58 -0.55
CA PHE A 246 -11.43 -1.87 0.48
C PHE A 246 -11.03 -0.62 1.26
N PHE A 247 -10.48 0.41 0.60
CA PHE A 247 -9.94 1.58 1.28
C PHE A 247 -11.00 2.39 2.03
N ASN A 248 -12.21 2.53 1.49
CA ASN A 248 -13.29 3.20 2.21
C ASN A 248 -13.75 2.39 3.44
N THR A 249 -13.75 1.05 3.34
CA THR A 249 -14.05 0.19 4.50
C THR A 249 -13.00 0.35 5.59
N GLN A 250 -11.70 0.43 5.23
CA GLN A 250 -10.62 0.72 6.19
C GLN A 250 -10.86 2.05 6.92
N ALA A 251 -11.23 3.10 6.18
CA ALA A 251 -11.49 4.42 6.75
C ALA A 251 -12.63 4.41 7.78
N LEU A 252 -13.76 3.78 7.42
CA LEU A 252 -14.94 3.69 8.29
C LEU A 252 -14.64 2.90 9.56
N VAL A 253 -14.02 1.73 9.43
CA VAL A 253 -13.73 0.87 10.59
C VAL A 253 -12.65 1.51 11.47
N LEU A 254 -11.67 2.21 10.90
CA LEU A 254 -10.71 2.99 11.68
C LEU A 254 -11.39 4.11 12.49
N ILE A 255 -12.37 4.82 11.93
CA ILE A 255 -13.14 5.85 12.66
C ILE A 255 -13.94 5.23 13.80
N ILE A 256 -14.57 4.07 13.56
CA ILE A 256 -15.34 3.34 14.57
C ILE A 256 -14.40 2.85 15.68
N GLU A 257 -13.28 2.23 15.34
CA GLU A 257 -12.25 1.76 16.28
C GLU A 257 -11.75 2.92 17.15
N ASP A 258 -11.47 4.08 16.55
CA ASP A 258 -11.09 5.29 17.27
C ASP A 258 -12.13 5.72 18.31
N ALA A 259 -13.42 5.63 17.97
CA ALA A 259 -14.50 5.98 18.87
C ALA A 259 -14.63 4.96 20.02
N VAL A 260 -14.53 3.67 19.71
CA VAL A 260 -14.56 2.58 20.69
C VAL A 260 -13.39 2.68 21.66
N ILE A 261 -12.17 2.86 21.16
CA ILE A 261 -10.96 3.03 22.00
C ILE A 261 -11.09 4.26 22.89
N ARG A 262 -11.59 5.40 22.37
CA ARG A 262 -11.81 6.60 23.20
C ARG A 262 -12.86 6.38 24.28
N ALA A 263 -13.95 5.67 23.98
CA ALA A 263 -14.98 5.35 24.96
C ALA A 263 -14.40 4.43 26.06
N TYR A 264 -13.67 3.39 25.66
CA TYR A 264 -12.98 2.49 26.57
C TYR A 264 -11.96 3.22 27.46
N GLN A 265 -11.19 4.15 26.88
CA GLN A 265 -10.24 5.00 27.60
C GLN A 265 -10.89 6.03 28.53
N ARG A 266 -12.22 6.14 28.59
CA ARG A 266 -12.93 6.92 29.63
C ARG A 266 -13.32 6.08 30.84
N LEU A 267 -13.29 4.76 30.75
CA LEU A 267 -13.61 3.88 31.89
C LEU A 267 -12.57 4.02 33.01
N PRO A 268 -12.92 3.82 34.29
CA PRO A 268 -11.97 3.77 35.39
C PRO A 268 -10.85 2.75 35.12
N ARG A 269 -9.61 3.05 35.54
CA ARG A 269 -8.45 2.14 35.31
C ARG A 269 -8.68 0.72 35.84
N VAL A 270 -9.43 0.58 36.93
CA VAL A 270 -9.77 -0.73 37.53
C VAL A 270 -10.68 -1.60 36.67
N MET A 271 -11.41 -1.02 35.72
CA MET A 271 -12.26 -1.73 34.75
C MET A 271 -11.52 -2.01 33.43
N ARG A 272 -10.29 -1.52 33.28
CA ARG A 272 -9.49 -1.75 32.08
C ARG A 272 -8.70 -3.04 32.22
N LEU A 273 -8.43 -3.66 31.09
CA LEU A 273 -7.65 -4.87 31.01
C LEU A 273 -6.17 -4.52 31.22
N SER A 274 -5.35 -5.54 31.49
CA SER A 274 -3.91 -5.35 31.47
C SER A 274 -3.46 -4.96 30.05
N LYS A 275 -2.38 -4.18 29.94
CA LYS A 275 -1.87 -3.72 28.63
C LYS A 275 -1.55 -4.88 27.68
N VAL A 276 -1.08 -6.00 28.22
CA VAL A 276 -0.80 -7.22 27.45
C VAL A 276 -2.10 -7.80 26.87
N ALA A 277 -3.16 -7.88 27.67
CA ALA A 277 -4.47 -8.35 27.21
C ALA A 277 -5.09 -7.40 26.17
N GLU A 278 -5.03 -6.08 26.41
CA GLU A 278 -5.46 -5.07 25.42
C GLU A 278 -4.75 -5.25 24.09
N ASN A 279 -3.42 -5.38 24.10
CA ASN A 279 -2.62 -5.57 22.90
C ASN A 279 -2.96 -6.90 22.20
N GLY A 280 -3.10 -8.00 22.94
CA GLY A 280 -3.44 -9.31 22.38
C GLY A 280 -4.81 -9.34 21.71
N ILE A 281 -5.82 -8.72 22.33
CA ILE A 281 -7.16 -8.53 21.74
C ILE A 281 -7.06 -7.67 20.49
N GLY A 282 -6.33 -6.55 20.56
CA GLY A 282 -6.10 -5.66 19.45
C GLY A 282 -5.45 -6.34 18.24
N PHE A 283 -4.40 -7.13 18.46
CA PHE A 283 -3.75 -7.92 17.41
C PHE A 283 -4.71 -8.91 16.75
N SER A 284 -5.49 -9.62 17.56
CA SER A 284 -6.48 -10.58 17.07
C SER A 284 -7.53 -9.87 16.22
N TRP A 285 -8.05 -8.73 16.69
CA TRP A 285 -9.00 -7.89 15.98
C TRP A 285 -8.47 -7.40 14.63
N VAL A 286 -7.29 -6.77 14.62
CA VAL A 286 -6.66 -6.23 13.40
C VAL A 286 -6.40 -7.34 12.39
N SER A 287 -5.91 -8.50 12.85
CA SER A 287 -5.63 -9.66 11.99
C SER A 287 -6.91 -10.22 11.35
N LEU A 288 -7.96 -10.43 12.15
CA LEU A 288 -9.25 -10.93 11.66
C LEU A 288 -9.89 -9.94 10.66
N PHE A 289 -9.85 -8.65 10.98
CA PHE A 289 -10.40 -7.62 10.11
C PHE A 289 -9.67 -7.55 8.76
N LEU A 290 -8.35 -7.69 8.77
CA LEU A 290 -7.56 -7.65 7.53
C LEU A 290 -7.73 -8.94 6.73
N ALA A 291 -7.77 -10.11 7.38
CA ALA A 291 -8.11 -11.37 6.71
C ALA A 291 -9.51 -11.36 6.06
N TRP A 292 -10.45 -10.60 6.63
CA TRP A 292 -11.77 -10.39 6.05
C TRP A 292 -11.76 -9.39 4.89
N SER A 293 -11.09 -8.24 5.05
CA SER A 293 -11.20 -7.11 4.12
C SER A 293 -10.23 -7.19 2.94
N VAL A 294 -8.98 -7.62 3.14
CA VAL A 294 -7.91 -7.67 2.12
C VAL A 294 -8.29 -8.47 0.87
N PRO A 295 -8.96 -9.65 0.97
CA PRO A 295 -9.42 -10.40 -0.20
C PRO A 295 -10.26 -9.59 -1.19
N THR A 296 -11.02 -8.59 -0.72
CA THR A 296 -11.83 -7.73 -1.59
C THR A 296 -10.99 -7.00 -2.64
N TYR A 297 -9.76 -6.64 -2.28
CA TYR A 297 -8.84 -5.94 -3.16
C TYR A 297 -7.85 -6.90 -3.86
N VAL A 298 -7.36 -7.90 -3.12
CA VAL A 298 -6.27 -8.76 -3.60
C VAL A 298 -6.75 -9.91 -4.51
N TYR A 299 -7.95 -10.45 -4.30
CA TYR A 299 -8.44 -11.60 -5.08
C TYR A 299 -8.62 -11.30 -6.57
N PRO A 300 -9.18 -10.16 -6.99
CA PRO A 300 -9.26 -9.81 -8.41
C PRO A 300 -7.88 -9.80 -9.10
N MET A 301 -6.87 -9.24 -8.42
CA MET A 301 -5.49 -9.21 -8.92
C MET A 301 -4.90 -10.62 -9.01
N MET A 302 -5.03 -11.42 -7.94
CA MET A 302 -4.53 -12.79 -7.89
C MET A 302 -5.22 -13.68 -8.93
N TRP A 303 -6.55 -13.60 -9.04
CA TRP A 303 -7.35 -14.34 -10.01
C TRP A 303 -6.89 -14.05 -11.44
N ARG A 304 -6.72 -12.77 -11.79
CA ARG A 304 -6.20 -12.37 -13.11
C ARG A 304 -4.82 -12.94 -13.37
N SER A 305 -3.89 -12.80 -12.41
CA SER A 305 -2.53 -13.32 -12.53
C SER A 305 -2.49 -14.84 -12.73
N ASN A 306 -3.50 -15.57 -12.21
CA ASN A 306 -3.60 -17.02 -12.33
C ASN A 306 -4.32 -17.49 -13.61
N GLN A 307 -4.87 -16.58 -14.44
CA GLN A 307 -5.48 -16.94 -15.73
C GLN A 307 -4.48 -17.14 -16.87
N GLY A 308 -3.16 -17.14 -16.59
CA GLY A 308 -2.13 -17.39 -17.61
C GLY A 308 -1.99 -16.26 -18.65
N LEU A 309 -2.54 -15.08 -18.37
CA LEU A 309 -2.18 -13.87 -19.09
C LEU A 309 -0.68 -13.60 -18.84
N ASN A 310 0.06 -13.09 -19.83
CA ASN A 310 1.50 -12.78 -19.78
C ASN A 310 1.85 -11.64 -18.79
N ASP A 311 1.13 -11.55 -17.67
CA ASP A 311 1.24 -10.57 -16.60
C ASP A 311 2.19 -11.10 -15.51
N SER A 312 3.32 -11.71 -15.91
CA SER A 312 4.34 -12.14 -14.95
C SER A 312 4.88 -10.91 -14.23
N THR A 313 4.78 -10.90 -12.91
CA THR A 313 5.31 -9.82 -12.07
C THR A 313 6.84 -9.80 -12.01
N ILE A 314 7.47 -10.85 -12.56
CA ILE A 314 8.92 -10.99 -12.66
C ILE A 314 9.34 -11.21 -14.12
N PRO A 315 10.44 -10.58 -14.58
CA PRO A 315 10.88 -10.65 -15.97
C PRO A 315 11.42 -12.03 -16.38
N PHE A 316 11.91 -12.84 -15.43
CA PHE A 316 12.41 -14.20 -15.66
C PHE A 316 12.15 -15.10 -14.45
N THR A 317 12.01 -16.40 -14.65
CA THR A 317 11.78 -17.36 -13.56
C THR A 317 12.96 -18.32 -13.42
N LEU A 318 13.42 -18.52 -12.19
CA LEU A 318 14.49 -19.42 -11.78
C LEU A 318 13.97 -20.84 -11.50
N PHE A 319 12.65 -21.00 -11.34
CA PHE A 319 12.00 -22.26 -10.97
C PHE A 319 11.19 -22.91 -12.11
N SER A 320 11.13 -22.31 -13.31
CA SER A 320 10.45 -22.94 -14.46
C SER A 320 11.21 -24.12 -15.06
N SER A 321 10.49 -24.94 -15.84
CA SER A 321 11.08 -26.05 -16.59
C SER A 321 12.09 -25.54 -17.63
N ASN A 322 13.09 -26.36 -17.99
CA ASN A 322 14.12 -25.97 -18.98
C ASN A 322 13.52 -25.54 -20.34
N ALA A 323 12.36 -26.08 -20.72
CA ALA A 323 11.66 -25.72 -21.96
C ALA A 323 11.06 -24.30 -21.91
N GLU A 324 10.52 -23.87 -20.77
CA GLU A 324 9.97 -22.52 -20.59
C GLU A 324 11.06 -21.45 -20.51
N ARG A 325 12.26 -21.79 -19.99
CA ARG A 325 13.42 -20.87 -19.98
C ARG A 325 13.95 -20.57 -21.37
N ILE A 326 13.91 -21.54 -22.28
CA ILE A 326 14.41 -21.38 -23.65
C ILE A 326 13.48 -20.45 -24.46
N ASN A 327 12.17 -20.58 -24.29
CA ASN A 327 11.17 -19.74 -24.96
C ASN A 327 11.15 -18.27 -24.47
N ALA A 328 11.66 -17.99 -23.26
CA ALA A 328 11.70 -16.63 -22.71
C ALA A 328 12.87 -15.77 -23.24
N VAL A 329 13.86 -16.39 -23.89
CA VAL A 329 15.09 -15.74 -24.37
C VAL A 329 15.13 -15.63 -25.90
N SER A 330 14.23 -16.32 -26.61
CA SER A 330 14.09 -16.34 -28.07
C SER A 330 13.09 -15.31 -28.59
#